data_AF-A0A1Z5IKY5-F1
#
_entry.id   AF-A0A1Z5IKY5-F1
#
_cell.length_a   1.000
_cell.length_b   1.000
_cell.length_c   1.000
_cell.angle_alpha   90.00
_cell.angle_beta   90.00
_cell.angle_gamma   90.00
#
_symmetry.space_group_name_H-M   'P 1'
#
loop_
_entity.id
_entity.type
_entity.pdbx_description
1 polymer ?
#
loop_
_entity_poly.entity_id
_entity_poly.type
_entity_poly.pdbx_seq_one_letter_code
_entity_poly.pdbx_strand_id
1 'polypeptide(L)'
;MMHFLSVYGLSLLGKTWQHIYISGISLGLGTIVAVPLGIALTRTKRTASIVISIASMLQTIPALALLAFMIPLFGIGAKPAIIALFIYSLLPILRNTYIGMNDVDPTLKDAAKGMGMTGWQSIIKVEVPLAAPVIMSGIRLSATYVIAWAALASYIGAGGLGDFIFNGLNLYRSDLILGGSIPVIILALLVDWVLGKVETALTPQTTEG
;
A
#
# COMPACT_ATOMS: atom_id res chain seq x y z
N MET A 1 -12.78 20.62 -19.93
CA MET A 1 -13.28 19.86 -18.76
C MET A 1 -14.79 19.63 -18.80
N MET A 2 -15.63 20.64 -18.98
CA MET A 2 -17.10 20.44 -19.06
C MET A 2 -17.52 19.45 -20.16
N HIS A 3 -16.92 19.55 -21.35
CA HIS A 3 -17.13 18.58 -22.44
C HIS A 3 -16.64 17.15 -22.11
N PHE A 4 -15.55 17.02 -21.36
CA PHE A 4 -15.07 15.71 -20.91
C PHE A 4 -16.09 15.07 -19.95
N LEU A 5 -16.60 15.83 -18.99
CA LEU A 5 -17.56 15.33 -18.00
C LEU A 5 -18.91 14.97 -18.64
N SER A 6 -19.38 15.72 -19.64
CA SER A 6 -20.62 15.40 -20.34
C SER A 6 -20.51 14.11 -21.17
N VAL A 7 -19.32 13.82 -21.72
CA VAL A 7 -19.10 12.65 -22.57
C VAL A 7 -18.67 11.41 -21.77
N TYR A 8 -17.83 11.59 -20.75
CA TYR A 8 -17.16 10.50 -20.04
C TYR A 8 -17.58 10.38 -18.57
N GLY A 9 -18.49 11.20 -18.05
CA GLY A 9 -18.83 11.23 -16.62
C GLY A 9 -19.24 9.86 -16.04
N LEU A 10 -20.07 9.10 -16.76
CA LEU A 10 -20.48 7.76 -16.32
C LEU A 10 -19.31 6.77 -16.36
N SER A 11 -18.53 6.80 -17.44
CA SER A 11 -17.32 5.98 -17.58
C SER A 11 -16.29 6.31 -16.52
N LEU A 12 -16.16 7.58 -16.13
CA LEU A 12 -15.24 8.05 -15.10
C LEU A 12 -15.55 7.36 -13.77
N LEU A 13 -16.81 7.30 -13.34
CA LEU A 13 -17.21 6.61 -12.12
C LEU A 13 -16.85 5.11 -12.16
N GLY A 14 -17.14 4.45 -13.28
CA GLY A 14 -16.78 3.04 -13.48
C GLY A 14 -15.26 2.81 -13.42
N LYS A 15 -14.48 3.69 -14.02
CA LYS A 15 -13.01 3.64 -13.97
C LYS A 15 -12.46 3.97 -12.59
N THR A 16 -13.04 4.93 -11.87
CA THR A 16 -12.70 5.19 -10.46
C THR A 16 -12.92 3.95 -9.61
N TRP A 17 -14.07 3.28 -9.76
CA TRP A 17 -14.36 2.05 -9.03
C TRP A 17 -13.36 0.93 -9.34
N GLN A 18 -13.06 0.70 -10.62
CA GLN A 18 -12.03 -0.28 -11.02
C GLN A 18 -10.66 0.04 -10.40
N HIS A 19 -10.28 1.32 -10.38
CA HIS A 19 -9.04 1.77 -9.79
C HIS A 19 -8.98 1.48 -8.29
N ILE A 20 -10.05 1.84 -7.56
CA ILE A 20 -10.18 1.57 -6.12
C ILE A 20 -10.16 0.06 -5.85
N TYR A 21 -10.85 -0.74 -6.65
CA TYR A 21 -10.90 -2.19 -6.50
C TYR A 21 -9.52 -2.82 -6.65
N ILE A 22 -8.79 -2.48 -7.72
CA ILE A 22 -7.44 -3.02 -7.99
C ILE A 22 -6.49 -2.59 -6.87
N SER A 23 -6.46 -1.30 -6.54
CA SER A 23 -5.57 -0.78 -5.50
C SER A 23 -5.90 -1.34 -4.12
N GLY A 24 -7.18 -1.38 -3.77
CA GLY A 24 -7.66 -1.84 -2.46
C GLY A 24 -7.37 -3.32 -2.21
N ILE A 25 -7.61 -4.19 -3.20
CA ILE A 25 -7.27 -5.62 -3.07
C ILE A 25 -5.76 -5.80 -2.94
N SER A 26 -4.98 -5.13 -3.79
CA SER A 26 -3.51 -5.24 -3.78
C SER A 26 -2.94 -4.84 -2.41
N LEU A 27 -3.39 -3.70 -1.88
CA LEU A 27 -2.98 -3.20 -0.57
C LEU A 27 -3.47 -4.09 0.57
N GLY A 28 -4.71 -4.58 0.49
CA GLY A 28 -5.29 -5.47 1.50
C GLY A 28 -4.51 -6.78 1.61
N LEU A 29 -4.22 -7.42 0.47
CA LEU A 29 -3.36 -8.61 0.43
C LEU A 29 -1.97 -8.29 0.98
N GLY A 30 -1.39 -7.15 0.59
CA GLY A 30 -0.09 -6.70 1.07
C GLY A 30 -0.05 -6.57 2.58
N THR A 31 -1.08 -5.95 3.15
CA THR A 31 -1.22 -5.75 4.60
C THR A 31 -1.38 -7.07 5.34
N ILE A 32 -2.26 -7.95 4.87
CA ILE A 32 -2.53 -9.27 5.46
C ILE A 32 -1.26 -10.14 5.51
N VAL A 33 -0.36 -10.01 4.53
CA VAL A 33 0.89 -10.78 4.48
C VAL A 33 2.04 -10.08 5.20
N ALA A 34 2.27 -8.80 4.91
CA ALA A 34 3.45 -8.09 5.36
C ALA A 34 3.41 -7.71 6.85
N VAL A 35 2.23 -7.44 7.42
CA VAL A 35 2.14 -7.12 8.86
C VAL A 35 2.46 -8.34 9.73
N PRO A 36 1.82 -9.52 9.56
CA PRO A 36 2.19 -10.71 10.34
C PRO A 36 3.64 -11.13 10.10
N LEU A 37 4.12 -11.05 8.85
CA LEU A 37 5.51 -11.38 8.53
C LEU A 37 6.49 -10.41 9.22
N GLY A 38 6.21 -9.11 9.22
CA GLY A 38 7.03 -8.10 9.89
C GLY A 38 7.11 -8.31 11.40
N ILE A 39 5.97 -8.63 12.02
CA ILE A 39 5.89 -8.99 13.44
C ILE A 39 6.73 -10.24 13.71
N ALA A 40 6.57 -11.31 12.91
CA ALA A 40 7.30 -12.56 13.10
C ALA A 40 8.83 -12.37 12.97
N LEU A 41 9.28 -11.55 12.03
CA LEU A 41 10.70 -11.32 11.77
C LEU A 41 11.44 -10.58 12.89
N THR A 42 10.73 -9.90 13.80
CA THR A 42 11.34 -9.24 14.97
C THR A 42 12.08 -10.21 15.89
N ARG A 43 11.73 -11.49 15.86
CA ARG A 43 12.36 -12.54 16.68
C ARG A 43 13.68 -13.05 16.08
N THR A 44 13.97 -12.75 14.82
CA THR A 44 15.14 -13.28 14.10
C THR A 44 15.81 -12.21 13.25
N LYS A 45 16.76 -11.47 13.84
CA LYS A 45 17.47 -10.34 13.17
C LYS A 45 18.10 -10.73 11.83
N ARG A 46 18.73 -11.90 11.74
CA ARG A 46 19.39 -12.37 10.50
C ARG A 46 18.37 -12.64 9.39
N THR A 47 17.30 -13.36 9.69
CA THR A 47 16.21 -13.63 8.73
C THR A 47 15.52 -12.34 8.31
N ALA A 48 15.31 -11.41 9.24
CA ALA A 48 14.72 -10.11 8.95
C ALA A 48 15.55 -9.33 7.92
N SER A 49 16.87 -9.26 8.12
CA SER A 49 17.78 -8.60 7.18
C SER A 49 17.69 -9.21 5.78
N ILE A 50 17.65 -10.55 5.67
CA ILE A 50 17.54 -11.25 4.39
C ILE A 50 16.19 -10.94 3.71
N VAL A 51 15.07 -11.11 4.41
CA VAL A 51 13.74 -10.91 3.82
C VAL A 51 13.51 -9.45 3.41
N ILE A 52 13.92 -8.49 4.24
CA ILE A 52 13.83 -7.06 3.91
C ILE A 52 14.73 -6.73 2.71
N SER A 53 15.91 -7.35 2.61
CA SER A 53 16.80 -7.16 1.46
C SER A 53 16.17 -7.69 0.17
N ILE A 54 15.60 -8.90 0.21
CA ILE A 54 14.89 -9.48 -0.94
C ILE A 54 13.71 -8.60 -1.35
N ALA A 55 12.88 -8.15 -0.40
CA ALA A 55 11.77 -7.24 -0.68
C ALA A 55 12.26 -5.90 -1.25
N SER A 56 13.44 -5.42 -0.83
CA SER A 56 14.06 -4.21 -1.38
C SER A 56 14.50 -4.43 -2.83
N MET A 57 15.10 -5.59 -3.14
CA MET A 57 15.48 -5.96 -4.51
C MET A 57 14.27 -6.06 -5.44
N LEU A 58 13.15 -6.61 -4.96
CA LEU A 58 11.92 -6.66 -5.76
C LEU A 58 11.39 -5.27 -6.11
N GLN A 59 11.54 -4.29 -5.21
CA GLN A 59 11.12 -2.92 -5.47
C GLN A 59 12.05 -2.12 -6.39
N THR A 60 13.30 -2.53 -6.57
CA THR A 60 14.21 -1.83 -7.50
C THR A 60 13.85 -2.10 -8.96
N ILE A 61 13.06 -3.14 -9.23
CA ILE A 61 12.48 -3.38 -10.55
C ILE A 61 11.57 -2.20 -10.90
N PRO A 62 11.69 -1.58 -12.10
CA PRO A 62 10.79 -0.52 -12.52
C PRO A 62 9.33 -1.00 -12.54
N ALA A 63 8.39 -0.21 -12.02
CA ALA A 63 6.97 -0.59 -11.89
C ALA A 63 6.36 -1.08 -13.22
N LEU A 64 6.63 -0.36 -14.31
CA LEU A 64 6.15 -0.74 -15.63
C LEU A 64 6.78 -2.05 -16.14
N ALA A 65 8.06 -2.30 -15.83
CA ALA A 65 8.74 -3.53 -16.21
C ALA A 65 8.18 -4.74 -15.46
N LEU A 66 7.91 -4.61 -14.15
CA LEU A 66 7.26 -5.69 -13.39
C LEU A 66 5.85 -5.97 -13.93
N LEU A 67 5.07 -4.92 -14.23
CA LEU A 67 3.74 -5.06 -14.83
C LEU A 67 3.81 -5.80 -16.18
N ALA A 68 4.73 -5.42 -17.07
CA ALA A 68 4.93 -6.10 -18.35
C ALA A 68 5.37 -7.57 -18.16
N PHE A 69 6.22 -7.85 -17.16
CA PHE A 69 6.67 -9.20 -16.83
C PHE A 69 5.54 -10.12 -16.33
N MET A 70 4.46 -9.57 -15.76
CA MET A 70 3.30 -10.38 -15.36
C MET A 70 2.50 -10.93 -16.55
N ILE A 71 2.58 -10.31 -17.73
CA ILE A 71 1.79 -10.70 -18.91
C ILE A 71 2.06 -12.15 -19.34
N PRO A 72 3.31 -12.60 -19.59
CA PRO A 72 3.56 -13.98 -20.00
C PRO A 72 3.18 -15.02 -18.93
N LEU A 73 3.08 -14.62 -17.65
CA LEU A 73 2.79 -15.52 -16.54
C LEU A 73 1.29 -15.64 -16.24
N PHE A 74 0.55 -14.53 -16.33
CA PHE A 74 -0.82 -14.44 -15.85
C PHE A 74 -1.80 -13.85 -16.87
N GLY A 75 -1.33 -13.49 -18.07
CA GLY A 75 -2.10 -12.84 -19.11
C GLY A 75 -2.26 -11.34 -18.89
N ILE A 76 -3.24 -10.74 -19.56
CA ILE A 76 -3.58 -9.32 -19.51
C ILE A 76 -4.77 -9.14 -18.56
N GLY A 77 -4.84 -8.03 -17.83
CA GLY A 77 -6.03 -7.69 -17.03
C GLY A 77 -5.75 -7.28 -15.59
N ALA A 78 -6.80 -7.30 -14.76
CA ALA A 78 -6.71 -6.89 -13.36
C ALA A 78 -5.87 -7.85 -12.50
N LYS A 79 -5.92 -9.16 -12.77
CA LYS A 79 -5.19 -10.18 -12.00
C LYS A 79 -3.67 -9.96 -11.97
N PRO A 80 -2.95 -9.86 -13.12
CA PRO A 80 -1.51 -9.59 -13.11
C PRO A 80 -1.17 -8.25 -12.44
N ALA A 81 -2.00 -7.23 -12.63
CA ALA A 81 -1.82 -5.94 -11.98
C ALA A 81 -1.90 -6.04 -10.46
N ILE A 82 -2.92 -6.74 -9.94
CA ILE A 82 -3.08 -6.94 -8.49
C ILE A 82 -1.87 -7.65 -7.90
N ILE A 83 -1.33 -8.67 -8.59
CA ILE A 83 -0.14 -9.40 -8.13
C ILE A 83 1.10 -8.48 -8.09
N ALA A 84 1.33 -7.69 -9.14
CA ALA A 84 2.47 -6.76 -9.17
C ALA A 84 2.36 -5.68 -8.09
N LEU A 85 1.18 -5.06 -7.95
CA LEU A 85 0.93 -4.02 -6.95
C LEU A 85 0.99 -4.57 -5.52
N PHE A 86 0.53 -5.81 -5.32
CA PHE A 86 0.71 -6.55 -4.08
C PHE A 86 2.20 -6.64 -3.72
N ILE A 87 3.05 -7.14 -4.62
CA ILE A 87 4.51 -7.27 -4.40
C ILE A 87 5.11 -5.91 -4.00
N TYR A 88 4.75 -4.86 -4.73
CA TYR A 88 5.19 -3.50 -4.46
C TYR A 88 4.75 -2.96 -3.10
N SER A 89 3.56 -3.31 -2.64
CA SER A 89 3.05 -2.88 -1.34
C SER A 89 3.75 -3.55 -0.15
N LEU A 90 4.45 -4.68 -0.36
CA LEU A 90 5.01 -5.49 0.73
C LEU A 90 6.11 -4.76 1.50
N LEU A 91 7.10 -4.18 0.81
CA LEU A 91 8.29 -3.66 1.49
C LEU A 91 7.99 -2.51 2.48
N PRO A 92 7.21 -1.47 2.14
CA PRO A 92 6.98 -0.36 3.06
C PRO A 92 6.20 -0.83 4.29
N ILE A 93 5.20 -1.70 4.10
CA ILE A 93 4.44 -2.30 5.21
C ILE A 93 5.35 -3.18 6.07
N LEU A 94 6.10 -4.08 5.45
CA LEU A 94 6.98 -5.02 6.13
C LEU A 94 8.06 -4.28 6.93
N ARG A 95 8.75 -3.33 6.31
CA ARG A 95 9.84 -2.55 6.91
C ARG A 95 9.32 -1.70 8.06
N ASN A 96 8.22 -0.97 7.88
CA ASN A 96 7.66 -0.16 8.96
C ASN A 96 7.10 -1.02 10.10
N THR A 97 6.51 -2.17 9.79
CA THR A 97 6.10 -3.11 10.84
C THR A 97 7.30 -3.62 11.65
N TYR A 98 8.38 -4.01 10.97
CA TYR A 98 9.59 -4.46 11.64
C TYR A 98 10.24 -3.35 12.49
N ILE A 99 10.29 -2.11 11.97
CA ILE A 99 10.83 -0.95 12.71
C ILE A 99 9.95 -0.65 13.93
N GLY A 100 8.64 -0.46 13.74
CA GLY A 100 7.72 -0.11 14.82
C GLY A 100 7.74 -1.12 15.97
N MET A 101 7.79 -2.42 15.66
CA MET A 101 7.87 -3.47 16.67
C MET A 101 9.21 -3.50 17.44
N ASN A 102 10.32 -3.17 16.76
CA ASN A 102 11.64 -3.10 17.39
C ASN A 102 11.83 -1.83 18.22
N ASP A 103 11.17 -0.74 17.85
CA ASP A 103 11.25 0.56 18.53
C ASP A 103 10.42 0.61 19.84
N VAL A 104 9.57 -0.40 20.09
CA VAL A 104 8.87 -0.53 21.37
C VAL A 104 9.88 -0.68 22.51
N ASP A 105 9.76 0.21 23.51
CA ASP A 105 10.64 0.28 24.68
C ASP A 105 10.83 -1.09 25.36
N PRO A 106 12.08 -1.58 25.50
CA PRO A 106 12.38 -2.81 26.23
C PRO A 106 11.82 -2.85 27.66
N THR A 107 11.74 -1.72 28.35
CA THR A 107 11.21 -1.65 29.72
C THR A 107 9.73 -2.02 29.78
N LEU A 108 8.95 -1.65 28.76
CA LEU A 108 7.53 -2.03 28.64
C LEU A 108 7.39 -3.54 28.36
N LYS A 109 8.33 -4.13 27.62
CA LYS A 109 8.38 -5.57 27.36
C LYS A 109 8.73 -6.35 28.64
N ASP A 110 9.69 -5.84 29.43
CA ASP A 110 10.06 -6.41 30.72
C ASP A 110 8.94 -6.27 31.75
N ALA A 111 8.24 -5.13 31.77
CA ALA A 111 7.06 -4.94 32.60
C ALA A 111 5.93 -5.92 32.25
N ALA A 112 5.66 -6.13 30.94
CA ALA A 112 4.69 -7.14 30.49
C ALA A 112 5.05 -8.54 30.99
N LYS A 113 6.35 -8.90 30.93
CA LYS A 113 6.85 -10.17 31.46
C LYS A 113 6.72 -10.25 32.99
N GLY A 114 6.99 -9.17 33.71
CA GLY A 114 6.81 -9.06 35.17
C GLY A 114 5.35 -9.21 35.61
N MET A 115 4.40 -8.81 34.76
CA MET A 115 2.97 -9.03 34.95
C MET A 115 2.50 -10.46 34.59
N GLY A 116 3.41 -11.37 34.24
CA GLY A 116 3.10 -12.75 33.90
C GLY A 116 2.54 -12.96 32.48
N MET A 117 2.66 -11.98 31.58
CA MET A 117 2.23 -12.14 30.20
C MET A 117 3.11 -13.15 29.45
N THR A 118 2.49 -13.99 28.63
CA THR A 118 3.22 -14.82 27.66
C THR A 118 3.78 -13.95 26.53
N GLY A 119 4.77 -14.43 25.79
CA GLY A 119 5.33 -13.68 24.64
C GLY A 119 4.28 -13.27 23.61
N TRP A 120 3.26 -14.13 23.39
CA TRP A 120 2.16 -13.80 22.48
C TRP A 120 1.21 -12.75 23.04
N GLN A 121 0.95 -12.79 24.35
CA GLN A 121 0.17 -11.75 25.04
C GLN A 121 0.89 -10.41 25.03
N SER A 122 2.21 -10.38 25.24
CA SER A 122 3.05 -9.19 25.11
C SER A 122 2.95 -8.59 23.72
N ILE A 123 3.09 -9.42 22.66
CA ILE A 123 2.98 -8.95 21.27
C ILE A 123 1.63 -8.28 21.03
N ILE A 124 0.53 -8.97 21.32
CA ILE A 124 -0.81 -8.49 20.94
C ILE A 124 -1.27 -7.31 21.80
N LYS A 125 -0.95 -7.32 23.10
CA LYS A 125 -1.50 -6.36 24.06
C LYS A 125 -0.58 -5.17 24.34
N VAL A 126 0.71 -5.28 24.04
CA VAL A 126 1.70 -4.23 24.35
C VAL A 126 2.43 -3.81 23.08
N GLU A 127 3.14 -4.73 22.43
CA GLU A 127 4.05 -4.36 21.35
C GLU A 127 3.29 -3.86 20.10
N VAL A 128 2.25 -4.58 19.64
CA VAL A 128 1.47 -4.20 18.46
C VAL A 128 0.72 -2.88 18.63
N PRO A 129 0.01 -2.62 19.75
CA PRO A 129 -0.63 -1.33 19.97
C PRO A 129 0.35 -0.16 19.98
N LEU A 130 1.54 -0.33 20.58
CA LEU A 130 2.58 0.70 20.61
C LEU A 130 3.24 0.91 19.24
N ALA A 131 3.37 -0.15 18.44
CA ALA A 131 3.90 -0.11 17.08
C ALA A 131 2.87 0.32 16.02
N ALA A 132 1.57 0.36 16.38
CA ALA A 132 0.47 0.56 15.43
C ALA A 132 0.60 1.83 14.57
N PRO A 133 1.05 3.00 15.09
CA PRO A 133 1.22 4.20 14.27
C PRO A 133 2.26 3.99 13.16
N VAL A 134 3.38 3.36 13.49
CA VAL A 134 4.44 3.07 12.51
C VAL A 134 3.97 2.03 11.49
N ILE A 135 3.28 0.98 11.92
CA ILE A 135 2.67 0.00 11.02
C ILE A 135 1.72 0.69 10.03
N MET A 136 0.86 1.59 10.52
CA MET A 136 -0.07 2.34 9.68
C MET A 136 0.62 3.33 8.75
N SER A 137 1.72 3.97 9.17
CA SER A 137 2.55 4.78 8.28
C SER A 137 3.06 3.97 7.09
N GLY A 138 3.46 2.71 7.31
CA GLY A 138 3.83 1.78 6.25
C GLY A 138 2.68 1.44 5.29
N ILE A 139 1.48 1.18 5.83
CA ILE A 139 0.27 0.91 5.05
C ILE A 139 -0.13 2.14 4.22
N ARG A 140 -0.09 3.33 4.82
CA ARG A 140 -0.38 4.61 4.19
C ARG A 140 0.57 4.90 3.02
N LEU A 141 1.88 4.74 3.24
CA LEU A 141 2.88 4.91 2.18
C LEU A 141 2.63 3.93 1.02
N SER A 142 2.38 2.66 1.33
CA SER A 142 2.03 1.65 0.32
C SER A 142 0.73 1.98 -0.41
N ALA A 143 -0.28 2.52 0.26
CA ALA A 143 -1.54 2.91 -0.38
C ALA A 143 -1.31 3.98 -1.46
N THR A 144 -0.55 5.02 -1.13
CA THR A 144 -0.20 6.10 -2.06
C THR A 144 0.55 5.56 -3.28
N TYR A 145 1.53 4.68 -3.07
CA TYR A 145 2.26 4.04 -4.17
C TYR A 145 1.38 3.14 -5.03
N VAL A 146 0.54 2.30 -4.41
CA VAL A 146 -0.34 1.38 -5.13
C VAL A 146 -1.38 2.13 -5.96
N ILE A 147 -1.93 3.25 -5.47
CA ILE A 147 -2.85 4.08 -6.25
C ILE A 147 -2.14 4.72 -7.44
N ALA A 148 -0.93 5.22 -7.25
CA ALA A 148 -0.12 5.81 -8.32
C ALA A 148 0.23 4.76 -9.40
N TRP A 149 0.71 3.58 -9.00
CA TRP A 149 1.10 2.53 -9.93
C TRP A 149 -0.08 1.79 -10.57
N ALA A 150 -1.25 1.78 -9.93
CA ALA A 150 -2.48 1.29 -10.57
C ALA A 150 -2.85 2.11 -11.82
N ALA A 151 -2.46 3.40 -11.88
CA ALA A 151 -2.61 4.18 -13.10
C ALA A 151 -1.73 3.68 -14.24
N LEU A 152 -0.58 3.06 -13.95
CA LEU A 152 0.27 2.42 -14.96
C LEU A 152 -0.28 1.05 -15.38
N ALA A 153 -0.96 0.35 -14.46
CA ALA A 153 -1.49 -0.98 -14.70
C ALA A 153 -2.58 -1.04 -15.80
N SER A 154 -3.26 0.07 -16.09
CA SER A 154 -4.15 0.17 -17.26
C SER A 154 -3.45 -0.16 -18.57
N TYR A 155 -2.14 0.11 -18.67
CA TYR A 155 -1.35 -0.20 -19.86
C TYR A 155 -1.29 -1.70 -20.17
N ILE A 156 -1.40 -2.55 -19.14
CA ILE A 156 -1.49 -4.01 -19.27
C ILE A 156 -2.95 -4.51 -19.20
N GLY A 157 -3.91 -3.64 -19.52
CA GLY A 157 -5.33 -3.96 -19.59
C GLY A 157 -6.04 -4.11 -18.24
N ALA A 158 -5.44 -3.65 -17.14
CA ALA A 158 -6.08 -3.74 -15.82
C ALA A 158 -7.37 -2.91 -15.71
N GLY A 159 -7.50 -1.85 -16.52
CA GLY A 159 -8.56 -0.86 -16.42
C GLY A 159 -8.24 0.22 -15.38
N GLY A 160 -9.28 0.90 -14.90
CA GLY A 160 -9.12 2.01 -13.96
C GLY A 160 -8.91 3.37 -14.63
N LEU A 161 -8.57 4.38 -13.83
CA LEU A 161 -8.45 5.77 -14.30
C LEU A 161 -7.27 5.97 -15.27
N GLY A 162 -6.29 5.08 -15.22
CA GLY A 162 -5.16 5.08 -16.15
C GLY A 162 -5.56 4.92 -17.63
N ASP A 163 -6.72 4.31 -17.92
CA ASP A 163 -7.22 4.18 -19.29
C ASP A 163 -7.39 5.55 -19.95
N PHE A 164 -7.89 6.56 -19.22
CA PHE A 164 -8.01 7.92 -19.75
C PHE A 164 -6.64 8.56 -20.02
N ILE A 165 -5.66 8.30 -19.15
CA ILE A 165 -4.31 8.83 -19.30
C ILE A 165 -3.67 8.27 -20.57
N PHE A 166 -3.61 6.95 -20.73
CA PHE A 166 -2.96 6.35 -21.89
C PHE A 166 -3.73 6.55 -23.19
N ASN A 167 -5.07 6.52 -23.17
CA ASN A 167 -5.85 6.90 -24.36
C ASN A 167 -5.62 8.37 -24.73
N GLY A 168 -5.52 9.26 -23.75
CA GLY A 168 -5.17 10.66 -23.98
C GLY A 168 -3.77 10.83 -24.57
N LEU A 169 -2.78 10.08 -24.09
CA LEU A 169 -1.42 10.08 -24.64
C LEU A 169 -1.41 9.58 -26.10
N ASN A 170 -2.09 8.45 -26.38
CA ASN A 170 -2.14 7.85 -27.72
C ASN A 170 -2.89 8.73 -28.73
N LEU A 171 -3.91 9.46 -28.28
CA LEU A 171 -4.74 10.33 -29.12
C LEU A 171 -4.28 11.80 -29.10
N TYR A 172 -3.18 12.13 -28.41
CA TYR A 172 -2.72 13.51 -28.19
C TYR A 172 -3.81 14.45 -27.65
N ARG A 173 -4.65 13.93 -26.75
CA ARG A 173 -5.81 14.61 -26.17
C ARG A 173 -5.58 14.98 -24.71
N SER A 174 -5.20 16.23 -24.48
CA SER A 174 -4.94 16.76 -23.13
C SER A 174 -6.15 16.68 -22.20
N ASP A 175 -7.36 16.74 -22.73
CA ASP A 175 -8.58 16.63 -21.93
C ASP A 175 -8.76 15.23 -21.32
N LEU A 176 -8.39 14.16 -22.03
CA LEU A 176 -8.37 12.80 -21.50
C LEU A 176 -7.22 12.60 -20.51
N ILE A 177 -6.03 13.12 -20.82
CA ILE A 177 -4.86 13.04 -19.92
C ILE A 177 -5.21 13.67 -18.57
N LEU A 178 -5.72 14.91 -18.57
CA LEU A 178 -6.14 15.59 -17.35
C LEU A 178 -7.34 14.91 -16.69
N GLY A 179 -8.29 14.40 -17.49
CA GLY A 179 -9.47 13.69 -17.02
C GLY A 179 -9.17 12.37 -16.30
N GLY A 180 -8.03 11.74 -16.57
CA GLY A 180 -7.54 10.59 -15.81
C GLY A 180 -6.62 10.98 -14.64
N SER A 181 -5.64 11.86 -14.89
CA SER A 181 -4.61 12.21 -13.91
C SER A 181 -5.18 12.98 -12.70
N ILE A 182 -6.07 13.94 -12.90
CA ILE A 182 -6.63 14.74 -11.79
C ILE A 182 -7.41 13.83 -10.82
N PRO A 183 -8.34 12.96 -11.26
CA PRO A 183 -9.00 12.02 -10.36
C PRO A 183 -8.06 11.06 -9.64
N VAL A 184 -6.99 10.57 -10.30
CA VAL A 184 -5.97 9.73 -9.65
C VAL A 184 -5.27 10.48 -8.52
N ILE A 185 -4.86 11.73 -8.77
CA ILE A 185 -4.20 12.58 -7.76
C ILE A 185 -5.14 12.84 -6.59
N ILE A 186 -6.39 13.23 -6.86
CA ILE A 186 -7.40 13.47 -5.82
C ILE A 186 -7.63 12.20 -5.00
N LEU A 187 -7.76 11.04 -5.65
CA LEU A 187 -7.95 9.76 -4.97
C LEU A 187 -6.75 9.42 -4.07
N ALA A 188 -5.52 9.59 -4.56
CA ALA A 188 -4.32 9.34 -3.77
C ALA A 188 -4.24 10.25 -2.55
N LEU A 189 -4.48 11.55 -2.72
CA LEU A 189 -4.48 12.52 -1.60
C LEU A 189 -5.59 12.24 -0.59
N LEU A 190 -6.79 11.88 -1.07
CA LEU A 190 -7.91 11.54 -0.20
C LEU A 190 -7.60 10.29 0.63
N VAL A 191 -7.08 9.24 0.00
CA VAL A 191 -6.72 8.00 0.70
C VAL A 191 -5.58 8.23 1.68
N ASP A 192 -4.54 8.97 1.29
CA ASP A 192 -3.44 9.34 2.18
C ASP A 192 -3.95 10.10 3.41
N TRP A 193 -4.83 11.09 3.21
CA TRP A 193 -5.43 11.87 4.28
C TRP A 193 -6.30 11.01 5.21
N VAL A 194 -7.17 10.15 4.66
CA VAL A 194 -8.02 9.25 5.45
C VAL A 194 -7.16 8.30 6.29
N LEU A 195 -6.15 7.66 5.68
CA LEU A 195 -5.27 6.76 6.40
C LEU A 195 -4.40 7.48 7.43
N GLY A 196 -4.00 8.73 7.18
CA GLY A 196 -3.32 9.57 8.16
C GLY A 196 -4.18 9.90 9.39
N LYS A 197 -5.51 10.04 9.22
CA LYS A 197 -6.43 10.17 10.36
C LYS A 197 -6.52 8.88 11.17
N VAL A 198 -6.52 7.72 10.51
CA VAL A 198 -6.48 6.41 11.17
C VAL A 198 -5.16 6.22 11.93
N GLU A 199 -4.04 6.57 11.31
CA GLU A 199 -2.70 6.58 11.93
C GLU A 199 -2.69 7.42 13.22
N THR A 200 -3.18 8.65 13.15
CA THR A 200 -3.26 9.57 14.30
C THR A 200 -4.15 9.01 15.42
N ALA A 201 -5.28 8.38 15.07
CA ALA A 201 -6.20 7.79 16.04
C ALA A 201 -5.60 6.56 16.74
N LEU A 202 -4.63 5.90 16.13
CA LEU A 202 -3.91 4.75 16.71
C LEU A 202 -2.71 5.16 17.55
N THR A 203 -2.27 6.42 17.47
CA THR A 203 -1.17 6.94 18.31
C THR A 203 -1.58 6.94 19.77
N PRO A 204 -0.88 6.19 20.65
CA PRO A 204 -1.13 6.21 22.08
C PRO A 204 -0.96 7.63 22.61
N GLN A 205 -1.96 8.15 23.32
CA GLN A 205 -1.84 9.45 23.99
C GLN A 205 -0.93 9.26 25.20
N THR A 206 0.26 9.86 25.16
CA THR A 206 1.02 10.10 26.39
C THR A 206 0.33 11.24 27.12
N THR A 207 -0.43 10.92 28.18
CA THR A 207 -0.77 11.91 29.20
C THR A 207 0.54 12.35 29.85
N GLU A 208 1.12 13.43 29.34
CA GLU A 208 2.09 14.23 30.10
C GLU A 208 1.30 14.86 31.25
N GLY A 209 1.49 14.30 32.44
CA GLY A 209 1.03 14.85 33.71
C GLY A 209 2.20 15.39 34.49
#